data_AF-A0A1I4GLF0-F1
#
_entry.id   AF-A0A1I4GLF0-F1
#
_cell.length_a   1.000
_cell.length_b   1.000
_cell.length_c   1.000
_cell.angle_alpha   90.00
_cell.angle_beta   90.00
_cell.angle_gamma   90.00
#
_symmetry.space_group_name_H-M   'P 1'
#
loop_
_entity.id
_entity.type
_entity.pdbx_description
1 polymer ?
#
loop_
_entity_poly.entity_id
_entity_poly.type
_entity_poly.pdbx_seq_one_letter_code
_entity_poly.pdbx_strand_id
1 'polypeptide(L)'
;MQTPSTDKTLTTDAGTKGITPGYMPGFGNDFETEALPGALPRGMNSPQKCAYGLYGEQLTGTAFTAPSHQNERTWCYRIRPSVKHVSRFSRIDVPYWKSAPHVLDDITSLGQYRWDPVPHSDADLTWIDGMHTMTTAGDVYTQVGMAMHVYLVTASMTDEYFFSADSELLVVPQEGRLRFCTELGVIEVAPKEIAILPRGLVYRVELLDGPARGFVCENYGQKLELPGRGPIGANCMANRRDFKTPVAAFEDRDAHSRVVIKWQGQFHETFIDHSPLDVVAWHGNYAPCKYDLRDYCPIGAILFDHPDPSIFTVLTAPSGVPGTANIDFVLFKERWMTAENTFRPPWYHKNVMSELMGNIYGQYDAKPNGFAPGGISLHNMMLPHGPDNVAFEKASNADLGPEKLDNTMSFMFETRFPQHLTEYAARQAPLQDDYIHCWDGIEKHFDGTPEGNWGK
;
A
#
# COMPACT_ATOMS: atom_id res chain seq x y z
N MET A 1 -8.46 43.84 10.04
CA MET A 1 -9.26 42.60 10.08
C MET A 1 -8.28 41.45 10.11
N GLN A 2 -8.05 40.88 11.30
CA GLN A 2 -7.27 39.66 11.48
C GLN A 2 -8.19 38.47 11.24
N THR A 3 -7.84 37.64 10.29
CA THR A 3 -8.41 36.30 10.09
C THR A 3 -7.90 35.39 11.22
N PRO A 4 -8.76 34.63 11.92
CA PRO A 4 -8.29 33.61 12.85
C PRO A 4 -7.91 32.35 12.06
N SER A 5 -6.64 31.93 12.12
CA SER A 5 -6.29 30.55 11.81
C SER A 5 -6.66 29.68 13.01
N THR A 6 -7.67 28.84 12.85
CA THR A 6 -7.99 27.77 13.80
C THR A 6 -6.99 26.64 13.63
N ASP A 7 -5.86 26.76 14.30
CA ASP A 7 -4.91 25.65 14.43
C ASP A 7 -5.49 24.67 15.47
N LYS A 8 -5.97 23.52 15.01
CA LYS A 8 -6.41 22.41 15.88
C LYS A 8 -5.14 21.73 16.40
N THR A 9 -4.59 22.22 17.52
CA THR A 9 -3.31 21.72 18.05
C THR A 9 -3.44 20.31 18.64
N LEU A 10 -2.91 19.32 17.91
CA LEU A 10 -2.54 18.00 18.44
C LEU A 10 -1.40 18.15 19.44
N THR A 11 -1.48 17.47 20.59
CA THR A 11 -0.36 17.38 21.54
C THR A 11 0.49 16.16 21.18
N THR A 12 1.79 16.33 20.94
CA THR A 12 2.72 15.27 20.53
C THR A 12 3.84 15.05 21.56
N ASP A 13 4.46 13.87 21.55
CA ASP A 13 5.66 13.57 22.35
C ASP A 13 6.81 14.57 22.10
N ALA A 14 7.28 15.24 23.16
CA ALA A 14 8.38 16.22 23.11
C ALA A 14 9.77 15.57 23.11
N GLY A 15 9.86 14.25 23.37
CA GLY A 15 11.10 13.48 23.36
C GLY A 15 11.43 12.99 21.96
N THR A 16 12.15 13.79 21.15
CA THR A 16 12.63 13.36 19.83
C THR A 16 13.62 12.19 19.96
N LYS A 17 13.12 10.95 20.00
CA LYS A 17 13.94 9.73 19.96
C LYS A 17 14.08 9.24 18.53
N GLY A 18 14.85 9.98 17.72
CA GLY A 18 15.15 9.59 16.33
C GLY A 18 15.73 10.72 15.50
N ILE A 19 16.27 10.37 14.33
CA ILE A 19 16.76 11.36 13.34
C ILE A 19 15.63 12.00 12.51
N THR A 20 14.44 11.39 12.53
CA THR A 20 13.23 11.89 11.85
C THR A 20 12.27 12.41 12.91
N PRO A 21 12.06 13.73 13.02
CA PRO A 21 11.15 14.30 14.01
C PRO A 21 9.74 13.71 13.93
N GLY A 22 9.14 13.36 15.07
CA GLY A 22 7.80 12.79 15.14
C GLY A 22 7.71 11.29 14.82
N TYR A 23 8.82 10.61 14.56
CA TYR A 23 8.82 9.17 14.26
C TYR A 23 9.90 8.38 15.01
N MET A 24 9.60 7.10 15.25
CA MET A 24 10.48 6.08 15.78
C MET A 24 10.89 5.10 14.66
N PRO A 25 12.18 4.83 14.45
CA PRO A 25 12.63 3.91 13.41
C PRO A 25 12.55 2.43 13.83
N GLY A 26 12.29 1.55 12.86
CA GLY A 26 12.47 0.10 13.02
C GLY A 26 11.20 -0.74 12.76
N PHE A 27 11.16 -1.41 11.61
CA PHE A 27 10.03 -2.28 11.25
C PHE A 27 9.81 -3.42 12.25
N GLY A 28 8.63 -3.44 12.87
CA GLY A 28 8.18 -4.47 13.82
C GLY A 28 8.81 -4.38 15.21
N ASN A 29 9.42 -3.24 15.58
CA ASN A 29 9.91 -3.05 16.95
C ASN A 29 8.76 -3.04 17.97
N ASP A 30 9.09 -3.36 19.23
CA ASP A 30 8.23 -3.05 20.37
C ASP A 30 8.54 -1.61 20.81
N PHE A 31 7.67 -0.67 20.44
CA PHE A 31 7.84 0.76 20.68
C PHE A 31 7.22 1.17 22.01
N GLU A 32 7.70 2.28 22.59
CA GLU A 32 7.12 2.95 23.75
C GLU A 32 7.14 4.47 23.50
N THR A 33 5.97 5.12 23.53
CA THR A 33 5.85 6.58 23.36
C THR A 33 4.70 7.13 24.20
N GLU A 34 4.89 8.36 24.70
CA GLU A 34 3.90 9.06 25.52
C GLU A 34 3.88 10.56 25.17
N ALA A 35 2.70 11.10 24.90
CA ALA A 35 2.54 12.54 24.68
C ALA A 35 2.58 13.34 25.98
N LEU A 36 2.25 12.69 27.11
CA LEU A 36 2.35 13.27 28.46
C LEU A 36 3.33 12.47 29.32
N PRO A 37 4.26 13.12 30.06
CA PRO A 37 5.26 12.41 30.85
C PRO A 37 4.66 11.45 31.89
N GLY A 38 5.13 10.21 31.92
CA GLY A 38 4.67 9.19 32.85
C GLY A 38 3.25 8.67 32.60
N ALA A 39 2.72 8.84 31.38
CA ALA A 39 1.44 8.26 30.98
C ALA A 39 1.54 6.74 30.79
N LEU A 40 2.70 6.23 30.35
CA LEU A 40 2.95 4.78 30.29
C LEU A 40 3.14 4.20 31.71
N PRO A 41 2.37 3.16 32.10
CA PRO A 41 2.62 2.44 33.33
C PRO A 41 3.97 1.72 33.30
N ARG A 42 4.65 1.66 34.44
CA ARG A 42 5.96 1.01 34.55
C ARG A 42 5.83 -0.43 35.06
N GLY A 43 6.38 -1.38 34.33
CA GLY A 43 6.49 -2.79 34.74
C GLY A 43 5.18 -3.58 34.74
N MET A 44 4.10 -3.03 34.17
CA MET A 44 2.78 -3.68 34.03
C MET A 44 1.98 -3.01 32.92
N ASN A 45 0.98 -3.69 32.36
CA ASN A 45 0.10 -3.11 31.32
C ASN A 45 -1.26 -2.65 31.86
N SER A 46 -1.71 -3.21 32.98
CA SER A 46 -3.08 -3.00 33.50
C SER A 46 -3.04 -2.58 34.99
N PRO A 47 -2.52 -1.39 35.30
CA PRO A 47 -2.59 -0.89 36.67
C PRO A 47 -4.05 -0.70 37.11
N GLN A 48 -4.31 -0.83 38.41
CA GLN A 48 -5.65 -0.57 38.96
C GLN A 48 -6.13 0.87 38.65
N LYS A 49 -5.20 1.81 38.58
CA LYS A 49 -5.43 3.21 38.21
C LYS A 49 -4.33 3.64 37.26
N CYS A 50 -4.64 3.83 35.97
CA CYS A 50 -3.68 4.37 35.03
C CYS A 50 -3.35 5.83 35.38
N ALA A 51 -2.15 6.27 35.02
CA ALA A 51 -1.79 7.68 35.11
C ALA A 51 -2.81 8.55 34.33
N TYR A 52 -2.99 9.79 34.79
CA TYR A 52 -3.95 10.75 34.21
C TYR A 52 -5.43 10.28 34.19
N GLY A 53 -5.77 9.18 34.87
CA GLY A 53 -7.12 8.62 34.82
C GLY A 53 -7.47 7.94 33.49
N LEU A 54 -6.45 7.57 32.69
CA LEU A 54 -6.62 6.92 31.39
C LEU A 54 -7.19 5.51 31.51
N TYR A 55 -7.68 4.99 30.39
CA TYR A 55 -8.10 3.61 30.22
C TYR A 55 -7.01 2.84 29.49
N GLY A 56 -6.54 1.74 30.08
CA GLY A 56 -5.68 0.77 29.40
C GLY A 56 -6.51 -0.13 28.50
N GLU A 57 -6.18 -0.17 27.22
CA GLU A 57 -6.86 -0.94 26.18
C GLU A 57 -5.82 -1.65 25.32
N GLN A 58 -6.13 -2.84 24.80
CA GLN A 58 -5.24 -3.56 23.91
C GLN A 58 -5.89 -3.71 22.53
N LEU A 59 -5.16 -3.27 21.49
CA LEU A 59 -5.40 -3.64 20.11
C LEU A 59 -4.56 -4.87 19.78
N THR A 60 -5.23 -5.97 19.47
CA THR A 60 -4.60 -7.27 19.20
C THR A 60 -4.60 -7.55 17.70
N GLY A 61 -3.43 -7.51 17.07
CA GLY A 61 -3.26 -7.69 15.63
C GLY A 61 -3.19 -9.15 15.18
N THR A 62 -2.82 -10.05 16.09
CA THR A 62 -2.71 -11.50 15.83
C THR A 62 -3.34 -12.33 16.95
N ALA A 63 -3.63 -13.61 16.69
CA ALA A 63 -4.09 -14.51 17.75
C ALA A 63 -3.11 -14.53 18.95
N PHE A 64 -3.63 -14.60 20.18
CA PHE A 64 -2.80 -14.53 21.40
C PHE A 64 -1.66 -15.56 21.45
N THR A 65 -1.85 -16.72 20.83
CA THR A 65 -0.88 -17.82 20.77
C THR A 65 -0.01 -17.80 19.51
N ALA A 66 -0.04 -16.72 18.73
CA ALA A 66 0.88 -16.55 17.61
C ALA A 66 2.33 -16.70 18.11
N PRO A 67 3.22 -17.33 17.32
CA PRO A 67 4.63 -17.45 17.67
C PRO A 67 5.21 -16.09 18.05
N SER A 68 6.14 -16.04 19.01
CA SER A 68 6.64 -14.77 19.58
C SER A 68 7.19 -13.79 18.54
N HIS A 69 7.78 -14.28 17.44
CA HIS A 69 8.30 -13.47 16.34
C HIS A 69 7.23 -12.96 15.36
N GLN A 70 5.99 -13.42 15.49
CA GLN A 70 4.81 -13.03 14.71
C GLN A 70 3.72 -12.38 15.58
N ASN A 71 3.84 -12.44 16.91
CA ASN A 71 2.82 -11.96 17.83
C ASN A 71 2.80 -10.42 17.82
N GLU A 72 1.67 -9.85 17.43
CA GLU A 72 1.51 -8.41 17.34
C GLU A 72 0.33 -7.89 18.17
N ARG A 73 0.64 -6.86 18.95
CA ARG A 73 -0.29 -6.17 19.84
C ARG A 73 0.23 -4.77 20.18
N THR A 74 -0.69 -3.88 20.49
CA THR A 74 -0.41 -2.56 21.03
C THR A 74 -1.32 -2.29 22.21
N TRP A 75 -0.73 -1.83 23.32
CA TRP A 75 -1.46 -1.29 24.46
C TRP A 75 -1.59 0.21 24.31
N CYS A 76 -2.82 0.70 24.41
CA CYS A 76 -3.19 2.11 24.33
C CYS A 76 -3.63 2.58 25.72
N TYR A 77 -3.19 3.78 26.11
CA TYR A 77 -3.67 4.48 27.31
C TYR A 77 -4.40 5.74 26.84
N ARG A 78 -5.73 5.66 26.85
CA ARG A 78 -6.62 6.60 26.16
C ARG A 78 -7.62 7.28 27.08
N ILE A 79 -8.18 8.39 26.64
CA ILE A 79 -9.09 9.22 27.45
C ILE A 79 -10.45 8.51 27.62
N ARG A 80 -11.02 7.93 26.56
CA ARG A 80 -12.25 7.14 26.58
C ARG A 80 -11.99 5.80 25.89
N PRO A 81 -12.47 4.67 26.44
CA PRO A 81 -12.24 3.35 25.82
C PRO A 81 -13.02 3.23 24.50
N SER A 82 -12.51 2.46 23.52
CA SER A 82 -13.10 2.31 22.17
C SER A 82 -14.54 1.80 22.17
N VAL A 83 -14.96 1.10 23.24
CA VAL A 83 -16.37 0.72 23.44
C VAL A 83 -17.32 1.91 23.53
N LYS A 84 -16.79 3.14 23.70
CA LYS A 84 -17.51 4.42 23.63
C LYS A 84 -17.34 5.14 22.29
N HIS A 85 -16.48 4.65 21.40
CA HIS A 85 -16.22 5.20 20.07
C HIS A 85 -17.18 4.62 19.01
N VAL A 86 -17.98 3.64 19.42
CA VAL A 86 -19.02 3.04 18.61
C VAL A 86 -20.34 3.01 19.37
N SER A 87 -21.45 3.08 18.64
CA SER A 87 -22.81 2.96 19.18
C SER A 87 -23.64 2.01 18.31
N ARG A 88 -24.92 2.30 18.09
CA ARG A 88 -25.73 1.58 17.12
C ARG A 88 -25.25 1.93 15.70
N PHE A 89 -24.93 0.89 14.94
CA PHE A 89 -24.55 1.04 13.54
C PHE A 89 -25.75 1.13 12.60
N SER A 90 -25.64 1.96 11.58
CA SER A 90 -26.47 1.94 10.38
C SER A 90 -25.60 1.61 9.16
N ARG A 91 -26.14 0.80 8.24
CA ARG A 91 -25.45 0.52 6.98
C ARG A 91 -25.47 1.75 6.08
N ILE A 92 -24.36 1.98 5.37
CA ILE A 92 -24.23 3.00 4.33
C ILE A 92 -23.74 2.35 3.03
N ASP A 93 -23.99 3.03 1.91
CA ASP A 93 -23.50 2.60 0.62
C ASP A 93 -22.23 3.39 0.25
N VAL A 94 -21.17 2.66 -0.05
CA VAL A 94 -19.92 3.19 -0.62
C VAL A 94 -19.73 2.47 -1.96
N PRO A 95 -20.30 2.99 -3.06
CA PRO A 95 -20.56 2.19 -4.25
C PRO A 95 -19.29 1.76 -4.99
N TYR A 96 -18.20 2.52 -4.88
CA TYR A 96 -16.96 2.23 -5.61
C TYR A 96 -15.92 1.44 -4.82
N TRP A 97 -16.08 1.30 -3.51
CA TRP A 97 -15.19 0.50 -2.66
C TRP A 97 -15.75 -0.91 -2.51
N LYS A 98 -15.23 -1.84 -3.31
CA LYS A 98 -15.63 -3.26 -3.35
C LYS A 98 -14.60 -4.14 -2.66
N SER A 99 -15.02 -5.35 -2.29
CA SER A 99 -14.14 -6.38 -1.74
C SER A 99 -14.38 -7.72 -2.41
N ALA A 100 -13.39 -8.59 -2.37
CA ALA A 100 -13.53 -9.95 -2.88
C ALA A 100 -14.42 -10.79 -1.93
N PRO A 101 -15.21 -11.74 -2.43
CA PRO A 101 -15.38 -12.07 -3.85
C PRO A 101 -16.29 -11.05 -4.56
N HIS A 102 -15.86 -10.54 -5.70
CA HIS A 102 -16.65 -9.66 -6.57
C HIS A 102 -16.48 -10.08 -8.03
N VAL A 103 -17.21 -11.14 -8.40
CA VAL A 103 -17.22 -11.69 -9.76
C VAL A 103 -18.52 -11.27 -10.42
N LEU A 104 -18.43 -10.66 -11.60
CA LEU A 104 -19.57 -10.16 -12.36
C LEU A 104 -19.69 -10.97 -13.66
N ASP A 105 -20.86 -11.58 -13.88
CA ASP A 105 -21.10 -12.52 -14.98
C ASP A 105 -20.96 -11.87 -16.37
N ASP A 106 -21.21 -10.56 -16.46
CA ASP A 106 -21.17 -9.77 -17.68
C ASP A 106 -19.85 -8.99 -17.87
N ILE A 107 -18.83 -9.28 -17.05
CA ILE A 107 -17.50 -8.67 -17.15
C ILE A 107 -16.43 -9.74 -17.33
N THR A 108 -15.73 -9.67 -18.46
CA THR A 108 -14.61 -10.56 -18.73
C THR A 108 -13.37 -10.08 -17.96
N SER A 109 -12.98 -10.81 -16.91
CA SER A 109 -11.74 -10.52 -16.17
C SER A 109 -10.50 -11.22 -16.73
N LEU A 110 -10.69 -12.12 -17.69
CA LEU A 110 -9.62 -12.82 -18.40
C LEU A 110 -9.09 -11.94 -19.53
N GLY A 111 -7.98 -11.26 -19.30
CA GLY A 111 -7.34 -10.43 -20.32
C GLY A 111 -6.06 -9.76 -19.82
N GLN A 112 -5.39 -9.09 -20.75
CA GLN A 112 -4.32 -8.14 -20.46
C GLN A 112 -4.94 -6.75 -20.52
N TYR A 113 -4.91 -6.02 -19.41
CA TYR A 113 -5.57 -4.71 -19.31
C TYR A 113 -4.56 -3.64 -18.98
N ARG A 114 -4.80 -2.42 -19.47
CA ARG A 114 -4.06 -1.22 -19.10
C ARG A 114 -5.01 -0.05 -19.04
N TRP A 115 -4.88 0.75 -17.99
CA TRP A 115 -5.65 1.96 -17.75
C TRP A 115 -4.72 3.15 -17.71
N ASP A 116 -5.17 4.25 -18.32
CA ASP A 116 -4.58 5.57 -18.11
C ASP A 116 -4.81 6.04 -16.65
N PRO A 117 -4.10 7.11 -16.21
CA PRO A 117 -4.33 7.68 -14.89
C PRO A 117 -5.79 8.11 -14.73
N VAL A 118 -6.43 7.64 -13.66
CA VAL A 118 -7.79 8.07 -13.32
C VAL A 118 -7.77 9.59 -13.05
N PRO A 119 -8.58 10.38 -13.77
CA PRO A 119 -8.60 11.83 -13.58
C PRO A 119 -9.24 12.20 -12.24
N HIS A 120 -8.83 13.34 -11.68
CA HIS A 120 -9.58 13.98 -10.60
C HIS A 120 -10.95 14.43 -11.12
N SER A 121 -11.88 14.63 -10.17
CA SER A 121 -13.18 15.24 -10.44
C SER A 121 -13.34 16.49 -9.57
N ASP A 122 -14.28 17.37 -9.94
CA ASP A 122 -14.63 18.55 -9.12
C ASP A 122 -15.51 18.19 -7.92
N ALA A 123 -15.86 16.91 -7.73
CA ALA A 123 -16.63 16.47 -6.57
C ALA A 123 -15.76 16.50 -5.30
N ASP A 124 -16.38 16.82 -4.17
CA ASP A 124 -15.75 16.74 -2.84
C ASP A 124 -15.69 15.28 -2.40
N LEU A 125 -14.55 14.63 -2.63
CA LEU A 125 -14.29 13.23 -2.33
C LEU A 125 -13.37 13.13 -1.12
N THR A 126 -13.89 12.58 -0.02
CA THR A 126 -13.07 12.18 1.13
C THR A 126 -12.31 10.89 0.82
N TRP A 127 -11.52 10.39 1.77
CA TRP A 127 -10.89 9.07 1.66
C TRP A 127 -11.89 7.92 1.45
N ILE A 128 -13.09 8.02 2.06
CA ILE A 128 -14.11 6.98 1.97
C ILE A 128 -14.82 7.06 0.61
N ASP A 129 -15.22 8.27 0.21
CA ASP A 129 -15.97 8.49 -1.03
C ASP A 129 -15.10 8.34 -2.28
N GLY A 130 -13.82 8.69 -2.15
CA GLY A 130 -12.83 8.72 -3.22
C GLY A 130 -12.22 7.37 -3.58
N MET A 131 -12.54 6.29 -2.85
CA MET A 131 -11.95 4.98 -3.08
C MET A 131 -12.64 4.25 -4.25
N HIS A 132 -11.87 3.96 -5.29
CA HIS A 132 -12.33 3.26 -6.48
C HIS A 132 -11.59 1.93 -6.61
N THR A 133 -12.29 0.83 -6.34
CA THR A 133 -11.74 -0.52 -6.50
C THR A 133 -11.60 -0.85 -7.97
N MET A 134 -10.38 -1.19 -8.39
CA MET A 134 -10.07 -1.61 -9.75
C MET A 134 -10.26 -3.11 -9.89
N THR A 135 -9.65 -3.88 -8.97
CA THR A 135 -9.68 -5.34 -9.00
C THR A 135 -9.91 -5.92 -7.62
N THR A 136 -10.49 -7.12 -7.57
CA THR A 136 -10.63 -7.92 -6.35
C THR A 136 -10.09 -9.32 -6.57
N ALA A 137 -9.50 -9.94 -5.55
CA ALA A 137 -8.95 -11.28 -5.63
C ALA A 137 -9.09 -11.99 -4.27
N GLY A 138 -9.48 -13.26 -4.27
CA GLY A 138 -9.70 -14.03 -3.04
C GLY A 138 -11.08 -13.79 -2.42
N ASP A 139 -11.13 -13.70 -1.09
CA ASP A 139 -12.37 -13.70 -0.31
C ASP A 139 -12.16 -13.07 1.09
N VAL A 140 -12.86 -11.96 1.33
CA VAL A 140 -12.83 -11.23 2.61
C VAL A 140 -13.42 -12.04 3.77
N TYR A 141 -14.40 -12.91 3.51
CA TYR A 141 -15.06 -13.73 4.53
C TYR A 141 -14.11 -14.79 5.10
N THR A 142 -13.22 -15.31 4.26
CA THR A 142 -12.19 -16.27 4.65
C THR A 142 -10.84 -15.62 4.92
N GLN A 143 -10.75 -14.28 4.86
CA GLN A 143 -9.55 -13.49 5.13
C GLN A 143 -8.35 -13.94 4.27
N VAL A 144 -8.56 -14.01 2.95
CA VAL A 144 -7.50 -14.33 1.97
C VAL A 144 -7.62 -13.44 0.73
N GLY A 145 -6.50 -13.13 0.10
CA GLY A 145 -6.44 -12.31 -1.10
C GLY A 145 -6.35 -10.82 -0.80
N MET A 146 -6.82 -10.01 -1.74
CA MET A 146 -6.71 -8.55 -1.73
C MET A 146 -7.79 -7.85 -2.57
N ALA A 147 -7.89 -6.53 -2.43
CA ALA A 147 -8.37 -5.66 -3.49
C ALA A 147 -7.32 -4.59 -3.82
N MET A 148 -7.31 -4.16 -5.07
CA MET A 148 -6.52 -3.02 -5.52
C MET A 148 -7.45 -1.85 -5.80
N HIS A 149 -7.11 -0.70 -5.22
CA HIS A 149 -7.88 0.53 -5.34
C HIS A 149 -7.03 1.65 -5.93
N VAL A 150 -7.69 2.57 -6.63
CA VAL A 150 -7.23 3.94 -6.82
C VAL A 150 -8.01 4.83 -5.88
N TYR A 151 -7.34 5.69 -5.11
CA TYR A 151 -8.01 6.73 -4.35
C TYR A 151 -7.94 8.06 -5.11
N LEU A 152 -9.02 8.84 -5.02
CA LEU A 152 -9.12 10.23 -5.47
C LEU A 152 -9.63 11.06 -4.30
N VAL A 153 -8.76 11.82 -3.64
CA VAL A 153 -9.13 12.64 -2.48
C VAL A 153 -9.01 14.10 -2.84
N THR A 154 -10.14 14.81 -2.81
CA THR A 154 -10.25 16.24 -3.10
C THR A 154 -10.71 17.04 -1.88
N ALA A 155 -11.22 16.37 -0.83
CA ALA A 155 -11.61 16.96 0.43
C ALA A 155 -11.01 16.20 1.63
N SER A 156 -10.58 16.94 2.66
CA SER A 156 -10.17 16.35 3.94
C SER A 156 -11.39 15.81 4.69
N MET A 157 -11.24 14.65 5.33
CA MET A 157 -12.21 14.20 6.32
C MET A 157 -12.25 15.19 7.50
N THR A 158 -13.43 15.60 7.95
CA THR A 158 -13.61 16.53 9.09
C THR A 158 -14.61 15.95 10.05
N ASP A 159 -14.18 15.66 11.29
CA ASP A 159 -14.99 14.96 12.30
C ASP A 159 -15.57 13.65 11.76
N GLU A 160 -14.88 13.06 10.79
CA GLU A 160 -15.16 11.78 10.18
C GLU A 160 -13.93 10.89 10.36
N TYR A 161 -14.15 9.64 10.70
CA TYR A 161 -13.11 8.68 11.02
C TYR A 161 -13.44 7.35 10.37
N PHE A 162 -12.41 6.59 10.04
CA PHE A 162 -12.54 5.30 9.38
C PHE A 162 -11.67 4.25 10.07
N PHE A 163 -12.16 3.01 10.10
CA PHE A 163 -11.32 1.83 10.28
C PHE A 163 -11.87 0.65 9.49
N SER A 164 -10.97 -0.27 9.13
CA SER A 164 -11.34 -1.53 8.50
C SER A 164 -11.21 -2.68 9.49
N ALA A 165 -12.28 -3.42 9.72
CA ALA A 165 -12.23 -4.71 10.41
C ALA A 165 -11.77 -5.84 9.48
N ASP A 166 -11.69 -5.58 8.17
CA ASP A 166 -11.44 -6.60 7.14
C ASP A 166 -9.96 -6.73 6.81
N SER A 167 -9.18 -5.67 6.95
CA SER A 167 -7.94 -5.55 6.19
C SER A 167 -6.89 -4.65 6.82
N GLU A 168 -5.63 -4.97 6.53
CA GLU A 168 -4.53 -4.01 6.54
C GLU A 168 -4.52 -3.26 5.20
N LEU A 169 -4.14 -1.99 5.20
CA LEU A 169 -4.00 -1.18 3.98
C LEU A 169 -2.54 -0.81 3.72
N LEU A 170 -2.06 -1.08 2.51
CA LEU A 170 -0.81 -0.53 1.97
C LEU A 170 -1.13 0.62 1.01
N VAL A 171 -0.78 1.84 1.40
CA VAL A 171 -1.04 3.07 0.65
C VAL A 171 0.22 3.47 -0.12
N VAL A 172 0.07 3.74 -1.42
CA VAL A 172 1.14 4.13 -2.35
C VAL A 172 0.73 5.44 -3.05
N PRO A 173 1.10 6.62 -2.51
CA PRO A 173 0.78 7.90 -3.15
C PRO A 173 1.48 8.10 -4.48
N GLN A 174 0.78 8.75 -5.40
CA GLN A 174 1.28 9.07 -6.74
C GLN A 174 1.26 10.58 -6.99
N GLU A 175 0.22 11.28 -6.54
CA GLU A 175 0.04 12.73 -6.64
C GLU A 175 -0.55 13.27 -5.33
N GLY A 176 -0.12 14.45 -4.90
CA GLY A 176 -0.58 15.09 -3.66
C GLY A 176 -0.03 14.44 -2.39
N ARG A 177 -0.15 15.13 -1.26
CA ARG A 177 0.33 14.66 0.04
C ARG A 177 -0.85 14.43 0.98
N LEU A 178 -0.83 13.29 1.68
CA LEU A 178 -1.85 12.92 2.65
C LEU A 178 -1.27 12.92 4.07
N ARG A 179 -2.10 13.31 5.03
CA ARG A 179 -1.85 13.13 6.46
C ARG A 179 -2.89 12.19 7.04
N PHE A 180 -2.42 11.08 7.58
CA PHE A 180 -3.20 10.10 8.34
C PHE A 180 -3.06 10.44 9.83
N CYS A 181 -4.11 11.00 10.41
CA CYS A 181 -4.25 11.18 11.85
C CYS A 181 -4.82 9.88 12.42
N THR A 182 -3.96 9.04 13.01
CA THR A 182 -4.34 7.71 13.53
C THR A 182 -4.43 7.71 15.05
N GLU A 183 -5.03 6.67 15.63
CA GLU A 183 -5.02 6.48 17.10
C GLU A 183 -3.59 6.46 17.67
N LEU A 184 -2.61 5.99 16.91
CA LEU A 184 -1.24 5.81 17.41
C LEU A 184 -0.29 6.96 17.04
N GLY A 185 -0.82 8.04 16.48
CA GLY A 185 -0.06 9.21 16.07
C GLY A 185 -0.32 9.62 14.62
N VAL A 186 0.49 10.55 14.11
CA VAL A 186 0.28 11.17 12.79
C VAL A 186 1.32 10.68 11.78
N ILE A 187 0.86 10.18 10.63
CA ILE A 187 1.70 9.83 9.48
C ILE A 187 1.40 10.78 8.33
N GLU A 188 2.41 11.52 7.88
CA GLU A 188 2.36 12.22 6.60
C GLU A 188 3.01 11.35 5.53
N VAL A 189 2.43 11.26 4.35
CA VAL A 189 2.96 10.45 3.24
C VAL A 189 2.86 11.22 1.93
N ALA A 190 3.94 11.17 1.15
CA ALA A 190 4.05 11.81 -0.15
C ALA A 190 4.34 10.77 -1.25
N PRO A 191 4.25 11.13 -2.54
CA PRO A 191 4.73 10.26 -3.61
C PRO A 191 6.18 9.85 -3.38
N LYS A 192 6.52 8.62 -3.76
CA LYS A 192 7.79 7.91 -3.46
C LYS A 192 7.91 7.38 -2.03
N GLU A 193 6.90 7.58 -1.19
CA GLU A 193 6.78 6.90 0.10
C GLU A 193 5.61 5.92 0.06
N ILE A 194 5.54 5.03 1.04
CA ILE A 194 4.37 4.18 1.31
C ILE A 194 3.97 4.29 2.77
N ALA A 195 2.73 3.97 3.08
CA ALA A 195 2.24 3.82 4.44
C ALA A 195 1.50 2.48 4.62
N ILE A 196 1.68 1.85 5.78
CA ILE A 196 0.95 0.64 6.19
C ILE A 196 0.02 1.04 7.34
N LEU A 197 -1.27 0.78 7.17
CA LEU A 197 -2.30 1.01 8.19
C LEU A 197 -2.85 -0.35 8.66
N PRO A 198 -2.56 -0.74 9.92
CA PRO A 198 -3.05 -1.98 10.50
C PRO A 198 -4.57 -2.13 10.48
N ARG A 199 -5.03 -3.37 10.42
CA ARG A 199 -6.45 -3.72 10.60
C ARG A 199 -6.95 -3.25 11.96
N GLY A 200 -8.15 -2.69 11.98
CA GLY A 200 -8.82 -2.22 13.20
C GLY A 200 -8.36 -0.86 13.71
N LEU A 201 -7.30 -0.26 13.14
CA LEU A 201 -6.81 1.05 13.55
C LEU A 201 -7.74 2.17 13.04
N VAL A 202 -8.21 3.02 13.94
CA VAL A 202 -9.02 4.21 13.62
C VAL A 202 -8.12 5.34 13.13
N TYR A 203 -8.54 5.99 12.05
CA TYR A 203 -7.85 7.16 11.51
C TYR A 203 -8.78 8.12 10.78
N ARG A 204 -8.27 9.33 10.55
CA ARG A 204 -8.84 10.36 9.67
C ARG A 204 -7.78 10.77 8.64
N VAL A 205 -8.21 11.08 7.41
CA VAL A 205 -7.31 11.48 6.33
C VAL A 205 -7.50 12.95 5.99
N GLU A 206 -6.40 13.69 5.96
CA GLU A 206 -6.34 15.10 5.61
C GLU A 206 -5.48 15.30 4.36
N LEU A 207 -5.91 16.20 3.49
CA LEU A 207 -5.07 16.74 2.42
C LEU A 207 -4.12 17.78 2.99
N LEU A 208 -2.82 17.59 2.78
CA LEU A 208 -1.82 18.60 3.07
C LEU A 208 -1.72 19.60 1.92
N ASP A 209 -1.71 19.06 0.70
CA ASP A 209 -1.95 19.78 -0.54
C ASP A 209 -2.95 18.96 -1.34
N GLY A 210 -3.90 19.62 -2.01
CA GLY A 210 -4.95 18.97 -2.77
C GLY A 210 -4.91 19.31 -4.27
N PRO A 211 -5.50 18.45 -5.12
CA PRO A 211 -6.05 17.12 -4.80
C PRO A 211 -4.97 16.03 -4.70
N ALA A 212 -5.31 14.83 -4.20
CA ALA A 212 -4.38 13.70 -4.05
C ALA A 212 -4.91 12.41 -4.72
N ARG A 213 -4.04 11.71 -5.45
CA ARG A 213 -4.31 10.42 -6.11
C ARG A 213 -3.22 9.41 -5.79
N GLY A 214 -3.59 8.15 -5.66
CA GLY A 214 -2.64 7.06 -5.56
C GLY A 214 -3.33 5.72 -5.50
N PHE A 215 -2.59 4.73 -5.01
CA PHE A 215 -3.02 3.34 -5.02
C PHE A 215 -3.15 2.81 -3.59
N VAL A 216 -4.06 1.86 -3.38
CA VAL A 216 -4.16 1.09 -2.12
C VAL A 216 -4.23 -0.39 -2.45
N CYS A 217 -3.38 -1.18 -1.81
CA CYS A 217 -3.59 -2.62 -1.68
C CYS A 217 -4.29 -2.89 -0.36
N GLU A 218 -5.52 -3.38 -0.43
CA GLU A 218 -6.29 -3.84 0.72
C GLU A 218 -6.01 -5.33 0.94
N ASN A 219 -5.26 -5.66 1.99
CA ASN A 219 -4.85 -7.02 2.32
C ASN A 219 -5.82 -7.66 3.32
N TYR A 220 -6.57 -8.69 2.88
CA TYR A 220 -7.48 -9.43 3.77
C TYR A 220 -6.77 -10.50 4.61
N GLY A 221 -5.55 -10.86 4.23
CA GLY A 221 -4.83 -12.02 4.72
C GLY A 221 -4.00 -11.78 5.97
N GLN A 222 -2.93 -12.59 6.09
CA GLN A 222 -1.83 -12.29 7.00
C GLN A 222 -1.24 -10.93 6.63
N LYS A 223 -0.84 -10.16 7.63
CA LYS A 223 -0.21 -8.84 7.46
C LYS A 223 1.01 -8.87 6.54
N LEU A 224 1.40 -7.69 6.06
CA LEU A 224 2.64 -7.47 5.38
C LEU A 224 3.84 -7.59 6.34
N GLU A 225 4.90 -8.24 5.86
CA GLU A 225 6.19 -8.37 6.52
C GLU A 225 7.33 -8.18 5.53
N LEU A 226 8.55 -8.04 6.05
CA LEU A 226 9.75 -8.01 5.21
C LEU A 226 10.03 -9.41 4.65
N PRO A 227 10.41 -9.54 3.38
CA PRO A 227 10.66 -10.84 2.79
C PRO A 227 11.86 -11.54 3.43
N GLY A 228 11.84 -12.88 3.41
CA GLY A 228 13.02 -13.67 3.68
C GLY A 228 14.11 -13.35 2.64
N ARG A 229 15.30 -12.94 3.11
CA ARG A 229 16.38 -12.47 2.23
C ARG A 229 17.24 -13.59 1.63
N GLY A 230 17.12 -14.81 2.13
CA GLY A 230 17.89 -15.96 1.65
C GLY A 230 19.40 -15.64 1.54
N PRO A 231 20.05 -15.95 0.41
CA PRO A 231 21.47 -15.69 0.18
C PRO A 231 21.91 -14.21 0.23
N ILE A 232 20.99 -13.24 0.12
CA ILE A 232 21.33 -11.82 0.28
C ILE A 232 21.83 -11.54 1.71
N GLY A 233 21.37 -12.31 2.69
CA GLY A 233 21.84 -12.27 4.07
C GLY A 233 21.14 -11.20 4.91
N ALA A 234 21.91 -10.46 5.71
CA ALA A 234 21.37 -9.65 6.80
C ALA A 234 21.01 -8.20 6.42
N ASN A 235 21.27 -7.75 5.18
CA ASN A 235 21.11 -6.35 4.75
C ASN A 235 20.61 -6.27 3.29
N CYS A 236 20.37 -5.04 2.81
CA CYS A 236 19.80 -4.71 1.48
C CYS A 236 18.28 -4.85 1.41
N MET A 237 17.73 -4.62 0.21
CA MET A 237 16.29 -4.47 -0.02
C MET A 237 15.72 -3.33 0.86
N ALA A 238 14.52 -3.51 1.43
CA ALA A 238 13.99 -2.61 2.44
C ALA A 238 14.65 -2.91 3.80
N ASN A 239 15.46 -1.97 4.30
CA ASN A 239 16.10 -2.12 5.61
C ASN A 239 15.15 -1.72 6.74
N ARG A 240 15.09 -2.52 7.81
CA ARG A 240 14.19 -2.32 8.96
C ARG A 240 14.25 -0.90 9.54
N ARG A 241 15.45 -0.31 9.66
CA ARG A 241 15.66 1.00 10.29
C ARG A 241 14.96 2.16 9.55
N ASP A 242 14.65 1.96 8.27
CA ASP A 242 14.16 3.01 7.38
C ASP A 242 12.63 3.10 7.41
N PHE A 243 11.95 2.10 8.00
CA PHE A 243 10.54 2.19 8.38
C PHE A 243 10.36 3.07 9.61
N LYS A 244 9.36 3.95 9.57
CA LYS A 244 9.10 5.00 10.57
C LYS A 244 7.68 4.86 11.12
N THR A 245 7.55 4.67 12.42
CA THR A 245 6.28 4.60 13.16
C THR A 245 6.07 5.93 13.90
N PRO A 246 4.87 6.52 13.90
CA PRO A 246 4.67 7.84 14.52
C PRO A 246 4.83 7.78 16.04
N VAL A 247 5.16 8.91 16.66
CA VAL A 247 5.06 9.08 18.13
C VAL A 247 3.60 9.31 18.54
N ALA A 248 3.28 9.08 19.82
CA ALA A 248 1.94 9.33 20.35
C ALA A 248 1.50 10.78 20.11
N ALA A 249 0.26 10.93 19.65
CA ALA A 249 -0.43 12.21 19.50
C ALA A 249 -1.92 12.01 19.76
N PHE A 250 -2.55 12.96 20.45
CA PHE A 250 -3.97 12.84 20.81
C PHE A 250 -4.76 14.14 20.65
N GLU A 251 -6.06 13.99 20.47
CA GLU A 251 -7.09 15.02 20.54
C GLU A 251 -7.94 14.80 21.82
N ASP A 252 -8.11 15.83 22.64
CA ASP A 252 -9.16 15.86 23.68
C ASP A 252 -10.17 16.94 23.32
N ARG A 253 -11.17 16.56 22.54
CA ARG A 253 -12.23 17.47 22.10
C ARG A 253 -13.57 16.77 22.01
N ASP A 254 -14.60 17.47 22.46
CA ASP A 254 -15.98 17.11 22.19
C ASP A 254 -16.35 17.57 20.78
N ALA A 255 -16.86 16.66 19.97
CA ALA A 255 -17.21 16.89 18.58
C ALA A 255 -18.23 15.84 18.14
N HIS A 256 -19.27 16.24 17.40
CA HIS A 256 -20.20 15.28 16.82
C HIS A 256 -19.51 14.56 15.65
N SER A 257 -18.93 13.40 15.93
CA SER A 257 -18.06 12.67 15.04
C SER A 257 -18.78 11.50 14.40
N ARG A 258 -18.59 11.35 13.09
CA ARG A 258 -18.99 10.17 12.30
C ARG A 258 -17.85 9.15 12.30
N VAL A 259 -18.12 7.92 12.69
CA VAL A 259 -17.16 6.81 12.62
C VAL A 259 -17.70 5.76 11.65
N VAL A 260 -16.96 5.54 10.57
CA VAL A 260 -17.27 4.55 9.53
C VAL A 260 -16.40 3.32 9.74
N ILE A 261 -17.06 2.16 9.77
CA ILE A 261 -16.41 0.85 9.81
C ILE A 261 -16.67 0.11 8.50
N LYS A 262 -15.60 -0.45 7.93
CA LYS A 262 -15.71 -1.49 6.91
C LYS A 262 -15.68 -2.87 7.58
N TRP A 263 -16.73 -3.66 7.38
CA TRP A 263 -16.90 -5.00 7.95
C TRP A 263 -17.54 -5.95 6.94
N GLN A 264 -16.84 -7.03 6.64
CA GLN A 264 -17.16 -8.05 5.65
C GLN A 264 -17.55 -7.48 4.27
N GLY A 265 -16.77 -6.51 3.79
CA GLY A 265 -17.01 -5.83 2.51
C GLY A 265 -18.18 -4.84 2.51
N GLN A 266 -18.83 -4.62 3.67
CA GLN A 266 -19.91 -3.66 3.84
C GLN A 266 -19.46 -2.46 4.68
N PHE A 267 -20.09 -1.31 4.47
CA PHE A 267 -19.80 -0.09 5.21
C PHE A 267 -20.95 0.22 6.16
N HIS A 268 -20.58 0.60 7.38
CA HIS A 268 -21.52 1.01 8.41
C HIS A 268 -21.00 2.26 9.09
N GLU A 269 -21.90 3.08 9.58
CA GLU A 269 -21.57 4.28 10.34
C GLU A 269 -22.19 4.25 11.73
N THR A 270 -21.57 5.00 12.63
CA THR A 270 -22.09 5.35 13.96
C THR A 270 -21.67 6.78 14.28
N PHE A 271 -22.37 7.41 15.21
CA PHE A 271 -22.06 8.77 15.67
C PHE A 271 -21.68 8.76 17.15
N ILE A 272 -20.71 9.60 17.50
CA ILE A 272 -20.21 9.82 18.87
C ILE A 272 -20.01 11.32 19.12
N ASP A 273 -19.90 11.73 20.38
CA ASP A 273 -19.80 13.16 20.75
C ASP A 273 -18.36 13.61 21.13
N HIS A 274 -17.34 12.92 20.63
CA HIS A 274 -15.92 13.22 20.88
C HIS A 274 -15.04 12.77 19.70
N SER A 275 -13.76 13.14 19.72
CA SER A 275 -12.76 12.53 18.84
C SER A 275 -12.35 11.13 19.34
N PRO A 276 -12.30 10.11 18.48
CA PRO A 276 -11.76 8.80 18.83
C PRO A 276 -10.22 8.76 18.81
N LEU A 277 -9.53 9.81 18.34
CA LEU A 277 -8.07 9.89 18.31
C LEU A 277 -7.52 10.38 19.65
N ASP A 278 -7.81 9.63 20.71
CA ASP A 278 -7.65 10.06 22.11
C ASP A 278 -6.63 9.24 22.91
N VAL A 279 -5.67 8.62 22.22
CA VAL A 279 -4.60 7.81 22.83
C VAL A 279 -3.42 8.70 23.24
N VAL A 280 -3.28 8.91 24.53
CA VAL A 280 -2.23 9.78 25.10
C VAL A 280 -0.86 9.11 25.10
N ALA A 281 -0.82 7.79 25.26
CA ALA A 281 0.40 7.00 25.23
C ALA A 281 0.11 5.59 24.75
N TRP A 282 1.11 4.95 24.16
CA TRP A 282 0.97 3.56 23.73
C TRP A 282 2.33 2.84 23.72
N HIS A 283 2.28 1.52 23.86
CA HIS A 283 3.44 0.66 23.62
C HIS A 283 3.05 -0.63 22.91
N GLY A 284 3.97 -1.15 22.10
CA GLY A 284 3.79 -2.41 21.38
C GLY A 284 4.34 -2.37 19.96
N ASN A 285 3.97 -3.38 19.17
CA ASN A 285 4.52 -3.65 17.85
C ASN A 285 3.47 -3.69 16.73
N TYR A 286 2.20 -3.43 17.05
CA TYR A 286 1.10 -3.35 16.08
C TYR A 286 0.74 -1.88 15.83
N ALA A 287 1.48 -1.22 14.95
CA ALA A 287 1.38 0.22 14.75
C ALA A 287 1.50 0.59 13.27
N PRO A 288 0.91 1.71 12.84
CA PRO A 288 1.07 2.17 11.47
C PRO A 288 2.52 2.59 11.24
N CYS A 289 3.00 2.48 10.01
CA CYS A 289 4.34 2.96 9.67
C CYS A 289 4.39 3.48 8.24
N LYS A 290 5.43 4.27 7.94
CA LYS A 290 5.78 4.70 6.59
C LYS A 290 7.18 4.26 6.20
N TYR A 291 7.43 4.21 4.90
CA TYR A 291 8.74 3.89 4.33
C TYR A 291 8.99 4.73 3.08
N ASP A 292 10.21 5.25 2.94
CA ASP A 292 10.64 5.97 1.75
C ASP A 292 11.23 4.98 0.73
N LEU A 293 10.59 4.85 -0.43
CA LEU A 293 11.01 3.91 -1.46
C LEU A 293 12.38 4.28 -2.07
N ARG A 294 12.84 5.52 -1.86
CA ARG A 294 14.19 5.95 -2.27
C ARG A 294 15.29 5.30 -1.43
N ASP A 295 14.98 4.89 -0.21
CA ASP A 295 15.91 4.19 0.69
C ASP A 295 16.03 2.69 0.36
N TYR A 296 15.24 2.18 -0.60
CA TYR A 296 15.34 0.79 -1.03
C TYR A 296 16.68 0.52 -1.69
N CYS A 297 17.37 -0.52 -1.23
CA CYS A 297 18.65 -0.96 -1.76
C CYS A 297 18.41 -2.09 -2.78
N PRO A 298 18.29 -1.80 -4.09
CA PRO A 298 18.03 -2.82 -5.09
C PRO A 298 19.21 -3.78 -5.23
N ILE A 299 18.89 -5.04 -5.48
CA ILE A 299 19.84 -6.11 -5.84
C ILE A 299 19.47 -6.58 -7.25
N GLY A 300 20.47 -7.00 -8.03
CA GLY A 300 20.26 -7.42 -9.40
C GLY A 300 21.45 -8.21 -9.94
N ALA A 301 21.41 -8.52 -11.24
CA ALA A 301 22.50 -9.18 -11.94
C ALA A 301 23.70 -8.25 -12.05
N ILE A 302 24.87 -8.72 -11.63
CA ILE A 302 26.14 -7.98 -11.76
C ILE A 302 26.98 -8.43 -12.96
N LEU A 303 26.54 -9.48 -13.70
CA LEU A 303 27.28 -10.01 -14.84
C LEU A 303 26.39 -10.30 -16.05
N PHE A 304 25.42 -11.20 -15.97
CA PHE A 304 24.53 -11.56 -17.09
C PHE A 304 23.14 -11.95 -16.58
N ASP A 305 22.20 -12.15 -17.51
CA ASP A 305 20.79 -12.47 -17.31
C ASP A 305 19.95 -11.38 -16.63
N HIS A 306 18.63 -11.60 -16.65
CA HIS A 306 17.63 -10.78 -15.95
C HIS A 306 17.09 -11.59 -14.74
N PRO A 307 17.35 -11.16 -13.50
CA PRO A 307 16.84 -11.86 -12.32
C PRO A 307 15.31 -11.81 -12.21
N ASP A 308 14.71 -12.84 -11.61
CA ASP A 308 13.29 -12.86 -11.27
C ASP A 308 12.88 -11.59 -10.48
N PRO A 309 11.71 -11.00 -10.76
CA PRO A 309 11.30 -9.72 -10.17
C PRO A 309 11.08 -9.78 -8.65
N SER A 310 10.97 -10.98 -8.07
CA SER A 310 10.90 -11.19 -6.61
C SER A 310 12.15 -10.68 -5.87
N ILE A 311 13.28 -10.49 -6.56
CA ILE A 311 14.47 -9.82 -6.01
C ILE A 311 14.19 -8.36 -5.61
N PHE A 312 13.10 -7.78 -6.11
CA PHE A 312 12.66 -6.41 -5.85
C PHE A 312 11.52 -6.31 -4.81
N THR A 313 11.19 -7.40 -4.10
CA THR A 313 10.14 -7.38 -3.06
C THR A 313 10.50 -6.43 -1.91
N VAL A 314 9.61 -5.48 -1.63
CA VAL A 314 9.71 -4.57 -0.48
C VAL A 314 8.99 -5.19 0.73
N LEU A 315 7.76 -5.65 0.52
CA LEU A 315 6.91 -6.28 1.54
C LEU A 315 6.21 -7.50 0.94
N THR A 316 5.95 -8.51 1.76
CA THR A 316 5.21 -9.71 1.39
C THR A 316 4.15 -10.02 2.45
N ALA A 317 2.98 -10.49 2.05
CA ALA A 317 1.98 -11.09 2.92
C ALA A 317 1.99 -12.60 2.66
N PRO A 318 2.39 -13.45 3.63
CA PRO A 318 2.47 -14.89 3.40
C PRO A 318 1.08 -15.53 3.24
N SER A 319 1.02 -16.65 2.51
CA SER A 319 -0.15 -17.53 2.52
C SER A 319 0.07 -18.72 3.48
N GLY A 320 -0.92 -19.60 3.60
CA GLY A 320 -0.77 -20.87 4.32
C GLY A 320 0.16 -21.89 3.65
N VAL A 321 0.66 -21.61 2.43
CA VAL A 321 1.58 -22.48 1.69
C VAL A 321 2.99 -21.87 1.72
N PRO A 322 4.00 -22.55 2.30
CA PRO A 322 5.37 -22.05 2.33
C PRO A 322 5.92 -21.75 0.93
N GLY A 323 6.52 -20.58 0.76
CA GLY A 323 7.06 -20.12 -0.53
C GLY A 323 6.03 -19.57 -1.51
N THR A 324 4.75 -19.50 -1.12
CA THR A 324 3.69 -18.86 -1.93
C THR A 324 3.10 -17.70 -1.15
N ALA A 325 3.34 -16.46 -1.60
CA ALA A 325 2.75 -15.28 -1.00
C ALA A 325 1.24 -15.21 -1.29
N ASN A 326 0.49 -14.62 -0.36
CA ASN A 326 -0.81 -14.05 -0.65
C ASN A 326 -0.64 -12.84 -1.58
N ILE A 327 0.29 -11.95 -1.21
CA ILE A 327 0.60 -10.72 -1.93
C ILE A 327 2.11 -10.46 -1.83
N ASP A 328 2.76 -10.10 -2.92
CA ASP A 328 4.06 -9.45 -2.92
C ASP A 328 3.92 -8.01 -3.43
N PHE A 329 4.46 -7.05 -2.67
CA PHE A 329 4.66 -5.68 -3.11
C PHE A 329 6.10 -5.51 -3.61
N VAL A 330 6.24 -5.39 -4.92
CA VAL A 330 7.52 -5.38 -5.64
C VAL A 330 7.80 -3.99 -6.19
N LEU A 331 9.05 -3.50 -6.09
CA LEU A 331 9.43 -2.14 -6.48
C LEU A 331 10.44 -2.09 -7.63
N PHE A 332 10.03 -1.52 -8.76
CA PHE A 332 10.91 -1.21 -9.89
C PHE A 332 11.33 0.26 -9.84
N LYS A 333 12.46 0.53 -9.16
CA LYS A 333 13.07 1.87 -9.08
C LYS A 333 14.36 2.00 -9.88
N GLU A 334 14.97 3.18 -9.82
CA GLU A 334 16.27 3.46 -10.43
C GLU A 334 17.34 2.47 -9.96
N ARG A 335 18.12 1.98 -10.94
CA ARG A 335 19.17 0.98 -10.75
C ARG A 335 20.17 0.99 -11.91
N TRP A 336 21.34 0.42 -11.69
CA TRP A 336 22.30 0.16 -12.74
C TRP A 336 21.94 -1.11 -13.51
N MET A 337 22.07 -1.06 -14.82
CA MET A 337 21.92 -2.17 -15.76
C MET A 337 23.30 -2.45 -16.35
N THR A 338 23.93 -3.55 -15.92
CA THR A 338 25.30 -3.92 -16.29
C THR A 338 25.41 -5.28 -16.96
N ALA A 339 24.30 -6.01 -17.12
CA ALA A 339 24.32 -7.35 -17.70
C ALA A 339 24.90 -7.35 -19.12
N GLU A 340 25.91 -8.18 -19.35
CA GLU A 340 26.62 -8.40 -20.61
C GLU A 340 25.89 -9.45 -21.45
N ASN A 341 25.90 -9.30 -22.79
CA ASN A 341 25.30 -10.25 -23.74
C ASN A 341 23.89 -10.73 -23.35
N THR A 342 23.07 -9.82 -22.82
CA THR A 342 21.79 -10.13 -22.18
C THR A 342 20.68 -9.25 -22.76
N PHE A 343 19.54 -9.85 -23.06
CA PHE A 343 18.30 -9.10 -23.28
C PHE A 343 17.84 -8.50 -21.94
N ARG A 344 18.12 -7.20 -21.73
CA ARG A 344 17.98 -6.52 -20.43
C ARG A 344 16.54 -6.25 -19.96
N PRO A 345 15.54 -6.00 -20.84
CA PRO A 345 14.15 -5.87 -20.41
C PRO A 345 13.65 -7.16 -19.73
N PRO A 346 12.51 -7.11 -19.01
CA PRO A 346 11.83 -8.32 -18.57
C PRO A 346 11.60 -9.28 -19.74
N TRP A 347 11.75 -10.58 -19.51
CA TRP A 347 11.49 -11.63 -20.49
C TRP A 347 10.00 -11.77 -20.85
N TYR A 348 9.70 -12.40 -21.99
CA TYR A 348 8.35 -12.89 -22.27
C TYR A 348 7.97 -13.96 -21.25
N HIS A 349 6.79 -13.82 -20.65
CA HIS A 349 6.46 -14.48 -19.39
C HIS A 349 5.01 -14.99 -19.35
N LYS A 350 4.83 -16.09 -18.63
CA LYS A 350 3.53 -16.64 -18.18
C LYS A 350 3.72 -17.08 -16.74
N ASN A 351 2.84 -16.64 -15.86
CA ASN A 351 3.03 -16.79 -14.42
C ASN A 351 1.84 -17.52 -13.78
N VAL A 352 2.07 -18.28 -12.72
CA VAL A 352 0.96 -18.79 -11.87
C VAL A 352 0.32 -17.68 -11.03
N MET A 353 1.04 -16.58 -10.82
CA MET A 353 0.56 -15.41 -10.11
C MET A 353 -0.11 -14.43 -11.08
N SER A 354 -0.96 -13.57 -10.55
CA SER A 354 -1.54 -12.43 -11.27
C SER A 354 -0.76 -11.16 -10.93
N GLU A 355 -0.35 -10.42 -11.95
CA GLU A 355 0.55 -9.27 -11.87
C GLU A 355 -0.22 -7.97 -12.12
N LEU A 356 -0.45 -7.16 -11.08
CA LEU A 356 -1.00 -5.82 -11.23
C LEU A 356 0.11 -4.79 -11.01
N MET A 357 0.44 -4.02 -12.04
CA MET A 357 1.46 -2.98 -11.97
C MET A 357 0.84 -1.58 -11.83
N GLY A 358 1.51 -0.69 -11.12
CA GLY A 358 1.21 0.74 -11.07
C GLY A 358 2.46 1.59 -11.26
N ASN A 359 2.30 2.80 -11.78
CA ASN A 359 3.40 3.75 -11.99
C ASN A 359 3.29 4.95 -11.04
N ILE A 360 4.31 5.20 -10.22
CA ILE A 360 4.37 6.34 -9.28
C ILE A 360 4.88 7.60 -9.99
N TYR A 361 6.00 7.48 -10.71
CA TYR A 361 6.53 8.57 -11.54
C TYR A 361 7.48 8.05 -12.62
N GLY A 362 7.69 8.90 -13.63
CA GLY A 362 8.63 8.60 -14.70
C GLY A 362 8.12 7.53 -15.66
N GLN A 363 9.06 6.82 -16.30
CA GLN A 363 8.78 5.88 -17.38
C GLN A 363 9.23 4.46 -17.01
N TYR A 364 8.38 3.46 -17.25
CA TYR A 364 8.72 2.06 -17.02
C TYR A 364 9.45 1.45 -18.22
N ASP A 365 10.55 0.75 -17.95
CA ASP A 365 11.49 0.25 -18.97
C ASP A 365 10.84 -0.66 -20.03
N ALA A 366 9.91 -1.53 -19.63
CA ALA A 366 9.26 -2.46 -20.55
C ALA A 366 8.10 -1.84 -21.35
N LYS A 367 7.69 -0.60 -21.05
CA LYS A 367 6.52 0.07 -21.65
C LYS A 367 6.82 1.56 -21.87
N PRO A 368 7.61 1.92 -22.90
CA PRO A 368 7.97 3.31 -23.14
C PRO A 368 6.74 4.19 -23.44
N ASN A 369 5.66 3.64 -24.00
CA ASN A 369 4.44 4.39 -24.31
C ASN A 369 3.21 3.82 -23.59
N GLY A 370 2.28 4.68 -23.18
CA GLY A 370 0.97 4.30 -22.67
C GLY A 370 0.90 3.80 -21.22
N PHE A 371 1.98 3.88 -20.44
CA PHE A 371 1.98 3.55 -18.99
C PHE A 371 2.49 4.73 -18.15
N ALA A 372 1.71 5.82 -18.16
CA ALA A 372 2.06 7.08 -17.49
C ALA A 372 1.92 6.99 -15.95
N PRO A 373 2.52 7.92 -15.18
CA PRO A 373 2.31 8.02 -13.74
C PRO A 373 0.83 8.10 -13.36
N GLY A 374 0.37 7.22 -12.47
CA GLY A 374 -1.05 7.03 -12.14
C GLY A 374 -1.74 5.91 -12.93
N GLY A 375 -1.13 5.44 -14.02
CA GLY A 375 -1.62 4.33 -14.82
C GLY A 375 -1.42 2.97 -14.15
N ILE A 376 -2.23 2.00 -14.58
CA ILE A 376 -2.28 0.63 -14.03
C ILE A 376 -2.27 -0.37 -15.18
N SER A 377 -1.67 -1.54 -15.00
CA SER A 377 -1.90 -2.69 -15.88
C SER A 377 -2.13 -3.96 -15.10
N LEU A 378 -2.94 -4.86 -15.67
CA LEU A 378 -3.19 -6.19 -15.12
C LEU A 378 -2.81 -7.25 -16.16
N HIS A 379 -1.95 -8.18 -15.74
CA HIS A 379 -1.68 -9.43 -16.43
C HIS A 379 -2.13 -10.58 -15.51
N ASN A 380 -3.30 -11.13 -15.82
CA ASN A 380 -3.90 -12.18 -14.98
C ASN A 380 -3.10 -13.49 -15.08
N MET A 381 -3.23 -14.35 -14.07
CA MET A 381 -2.49 -15.60 -14.01
C MET A 381 -2.61 -16.43 -15.32
N MET A 382 -1.48 -16.99 -15.73
CA MET A 382 -1.23 -17.81 -16.91
C MET A 382 -1.42 -17.12 -18.27
N LEU A 383 -1.74 -15.83 -18.30
CA LEU A 383 -1.76 -15.06 -19.54
C LEU A 383 -0.33 -14.67 -19.96
N PRO A 384 0.03 -14.85 -21.24
CA PRO A 384 1.31 -14.41 -21.75
C PRO A 384 1.41 -12.89 -21.65
N HIS A 385 2.59 -12.38 -21.34
CA HIS A 385 2.91 -10.95 -21.40
C HIS A 385 4.43 -10.80 -21.62
N GLY A 386 4.90 -9.57 -21.79
CA GLY A 386 6.31 -9.30 -22.05
C GLY A 386 6.52 -7.92 -22.64
N PRO A 387 7.76 -7.59 -23.04
CA PRO A 387 8.10 -6.32 -23.68
C PRO A 387 7.29 -6.15 -24.97
N ASP A 388 6.95 -4.91 -25.31
CA ASP A 388 6.36 -4.59 -26.60
C ASP A 388 7.39 -4.68 -27.74
N ASN A 389 6.94 -4.60 -28.99
CA ASN A 389 7.82 -4.73 -30.15
C ASN A 389 8.95 -3.68 -30.16
N VAL A 390 8.66 -2.44 -29.74
CA VAL A 390 9.64 -1.34 -29.72
C VAL A 390 10.73 -1.62 -28.69
N ALA A 391 10.35 -2.10 -27.51
CA ALA A 391 11.29 -2.50 -26.47
C ALA A 391 12.12 -3.71 -26.90
N PHE A 392 11.50 -4.71 -27.56
CA PHE A 392 12.20 -5.87 -28.09
C PHE A 392 13.27 -5.50 -29.12
N GLU A 393 12.91 -4.73 -30.15
CA GLU A 393 13.83 -4.31 -31.21
C GLU A 393 14.96 -3.44 -30.68
N LYS A 394 14.64 -2.48 -29.80
CA LYS A 394 15.65 -1.62 -29.18
C LYS A 394 16.65 -2.43 -28.36
N ALA A 395 16.18 -3.35 -27.53
CA ALA A 395 17.05 -4.10 -26.62
C ALA A 395 17.87 -5.18 -27.34
N SER A 396 17.33 -5.80 -28.38
CA SER A 396 18.03 -6.83 -29.15
C SER A 396 19.19 -6.27 -29.99
N ASN A 397 19.10 -4.99 -30.36
CA ASN A 397 20.10 -4.30 -31.18
C ASN A 397 20.95 -3.28 -30.41
N ALA A 398 20.82 -3.23 -29.07
CA ALA A 398 21.54 -2.26 -28.25
C ALA A 398 23.04 -2.58 -28.15
N ASP A 399 23.89 -1.56 -28.25
CA ASP A 399 25.30 -1.67 -27.86
C ASP A 399 25.40 -1.64 -26.33
N LEU A 400 25.71 -2.80 -25.74
CA LEU A 400 25.59 -2.98 -24.29
C LEU A 400 26.80 -2.41 -23.55
N GLY A 401 26.59 -1.30 -22.83
CA GLY A 401 27.49 -0.78 -21.80
C GLY A 401 26.79 -0.64 -20.45
N PRO A 402 27.50 -0.19 -19.38
CA PRO A 402 26.86 0.17 -18.12
C PRO A 402 25.90 1.35 -18.30
N GLU A 403 24.63 1.15 -17.98
CA GLU A 403 23.59 2.18 -18.10
C GLU A 403 22.86 2.34 -16.76
N LYS A 404 22.60 3.59 -16.35
CA LYS A 404 21.75 3.85 -15.19
C LYS A 404 20.32 4.08 -15.69
N LEU A 405 19.41 3.17 -15.32
CA LEU A 405 17.98 3.43 -15.46
C LEU A 405 17.58 4.47 -14.40
N ASP A 406 17.19 5.66 -14.85
CA ASP A 406 16.90 6.82 -14.01
C ASP A 406 15.49 7.37 -14.27
N ASN A 407 15.01 8.24 -13.40
CA ASN A 407 13.68 8.87 -13.50
C ASN A 407 12.54 7.84 -13.68
N THR A 408 12.47 6.86 -12.78
CA THR A 408 11.46 5.80 -12.84
C THR A 408 11.17 5.23 -11.46
N MET A 409 9.87 5.05 -11.17
CA MET A 409 9.43 4.26 -10.03
C MET A 409 8.06 3.66 -10.33
N SER A 410 8.06 2.37 -10.66
CA SER A 410 6.84 1.57 -10.78
C SER A 410 6.84 0.49 -9.70
N PHE A 411 5.69 -0.12 -9.47
CA PHE A 411 5.55 -1.22 -8.52
C PHE A 411 4.62 -2.28 -9.08
N MET A 412 4.57 -3.41 -8.40
CA MET A 412 3.62 -4.48 -8.65
C MET A 412 3.01 -4.99 -7.35
N PHE A 413 1.71 -5.21 -7.37
CA PHE A 413 1.02 -6.09 -6.44
C PHE A 413 0.82 -7.43 -7.15
N GLU A 414 1.63 -8.41 -6.80
CA GLU A 414 1.53 -9.78 -7.32
C GLU A 414 0.73 -10.64 -6.33
N THR A 415 -0.26 -11.39 -6.80
CA THR A 415 -1.06 -12.27 -5.93
C THR A 415 -1.30 -13.63 -6.57
N ARG A 416 -1.39 -14.68 -5.75
CA ARG A 416 -1.64 -16.06 -6.20
C ARG A 416 -3.05 -16.32 -6.74
N PHE A 417 -3.95 -15.34 -6.63
CA PHE A 417 -5.34 -15.46 -7.02
C PHE A 417 -5.59 -14.78 -8.37
N PRO A 418 -6.57 -15.25 -9.16
CA PRO A 418 -7.05 -14.47 -10.29
C PRO A 418 -7.62 -13.14 -9.80
N GLN A 419 -7.34 -12.06 -10.51
CA GLN A 419 -7.91 -10.75 -10.21
C GLN A 419 -9.15 -10.52 -11.08
N HIS A 420 -10.26 -10.17 -10.44
CA HIS A 420 -11.54 -9.87 -11.09
C HIS A 420 -11.74 -8.36 -11.19
N LEU A 421 -12.10 -7.88 -12.39
CA LEU A 421 -12.41 -6.47 -12.63
C LEU A 421 -13.72 -6.09 -11.95
N THR A 422 -13.77 -4.90 -11.36
CA THR A 422 -15.04 -4.29 -10.94
C THR A 422 -15.77 -3.69 -12.14
N GLU A 423 -17.05 -3.36 -11.95
CA GLU A 423 -17.81 -2.60 -12.96
C GLU A 423 -17.15 -1.25 -13.28
N TYR A 424 -16.60 -0.57 -12.27
CA TYR A 424 -15.86 0.67 -12.46
C TYR A 424 -14.66 0.47 -13.37
N ALA A 425 -13.80 -0.52 -13.09
CA ALA A 425 -12.60 -0.77 -13.88
C ALA A 425 -12.90 -1.15 -15.33
N ALA A 426 -13.96 -1.93 -15.56
CA ALA A 426 -14.29 -2.43 -16.88
C ALA A 426 -15.03 -1.42 -17.76
N ARG A 427 -15.75 -0.44 -17.17
CA ARG A 427 -16.69 0.41 -17.92
C ARG A 427 -16.47 1.91 -17.75
N GLN A 428 -15.87 2.36 -16.65
CA GLN A 428 -15.80 3.77 -16.27
C GLN A 428 -14.37 4.30 -16.18
N ALA A 429 -13.45 3.47 -15.67
CA ALA A 429 -12.03 3.80 -15.66
C ALA A 429 -11.51 3.96 -17.10
N PRO A 430 -10.46 4.77 -17.32
CA PRO A 430 -9.93 5.04 -18.66
C PRO A 430 -9.12 3.85 -19.19
N LEU A 431 -9.82 2.78 -19.54
CA LEU A 431 -9.26 1.56 -20.11
C LEU A 431 -8.77 1.81 -21.54
N GLN A 432 -7.59 1.29 -21.86
CA GLN A 432 -7.03 1.34 -23.20
C GLN A 432 -7.46 0.11 -24.00
N ASP A 433 -8.40 0.29 -24.93
CA ASP A 433 -8.96 -0.78 -25.76
C ASP A 433 -7.93 -1.41 -26.72
N ASP A 434 -6.86 -0.69 -27.03
CA ASP A 434 -5.82 -1.08 -27.98
C ASP A 434 -4.58 -1.69 -27.32
N TYR A 435 -4.59 -1.92 -26.00
CA TYR A 435 -3.39 -2.38 -25.29
C TYR A 435 -2.82 -3.68 -25.88
N ILE A 436 -3.68 -4.63 -26.25
CA ILE A 436 -3.29 -5.91 -26.83
C ILE A 436 -2.52 -5.76 -28.15
N HIS A 437 -2.70 -4.65 -28.88
CA HIS A 437 -2.02 -4.44 -30.16
C HIS A 437 -0.56 -4.02 -30.00
N CYS A 438 -0.07 -3.78 -28.77
CA CYS A 438 1.33 -3.42 -28.57
C CYS A 438 2.31 -4.56 -28.94
N TRP A 439 1.81 -5.78 -29.09
CA TRP A 439 2.57 -6.96 -29.52
C TRP A 439 2.37 -7.34 -31.00
N ASP A 440 1.48 -6.66 -31.74
CA ASP A 440 1.15 -7.01 -33.14
C ASP A 440 2.36 -6.93 -34.08
N GLY A 441 3.32 -6.06 -33.76
CA GLY A 441 4.52 -5.86 -34.57
C GLY A 441 5.62 -6.90 -34.37
N ILE A 442 5.47 -7.87 -33.46
CA ILE A 442 6.51 -8.87 -33.21
C ILE A 442 6.65 -9.80 -34.42
N GLU A 443 7.83 -9.80 -35.01
CA GLU A 443 8.13 -10.59 -36.20
C GLU A 443 8.82 -11.93 -35.89
N LYS A 444 8.79 -12.82 -36.88
CA LYS A 444 9.50 -14.10 -36.82
C LYS A 444 10.93 -13.91 -37.34
N HIS A 445 11.91 -13.90 -36.43
CA HIS A 445 13.34 -13.91 -36.79
C HIS A 445 13.90 -15.32 -37.09
N PHE A 446 13.15 -16.39 -36.83
CA PHE A 446 13.61 -17.77 -37.07
C PHE A 446 13.59 -18.14 -38.56
N ASP A 447 14.75 -18.48 -39.12
CA ASP A 447 14.92 -18.97 -40.50
C ASP A 447 15.55 -20.38 -40.60
N GLY A 448 15.86 -21.00 -39.45
CA GLY A 448 16.48 -22.32 -39.38
C GLY A 448 18.02 -22.32 -39.33
N THR A 449 18.66 -21.15 -39.30
CA THR A 449 20.12 -20.99 -39.14
C THR A 449 20.49 -20.47 -37.74
N PRO A 450 21.73 -20.71 -37.24
CA PRO A 450 22.21 -20.13 -35.99
C PRO A 450 22.22 -18.60 -35.98
N GLU A 451 22.41 -17.98 -37.15
CA GLU A 451 22.46 -16.53 -37.31
C GLU A 451 21.06 -15.92 -37.19
N GLY A 452 20.02 -16.58 -37.72
CA GLY A 452 18.67 -16.04 -37.76
C GLY A 452 18.51 -14.87 -38.73
N ASN A 453 17.26 -14.40 -38.89
CA ASN A 453 16.91 -13.30 -39.77
C ASN A 453 16.79 -11.97 -38.99
N TRP A 454 17.92 -11.38 -38.61
CA TRP A 454 18.00 -10.09 -37.89
C TRP A 454 18.17 -8.87 -38.80
N GLY A 455 18.27 -9.06 -40.13
CA GLY A 455 18.67 -8.01 -41.08
C GLY A 455 17.70 -7.78 -42.24
N LYS A 456 16.41 -8.08 -42.07
CA LYS A 456 15.36 -7.78 -43.06
C LYS A 456 14.38 -6.75 -42.54
#